data_AF-A0A0X3NIW4-F1
#
_entry.id   AF-A0A0X3NIW4-F1
#
_cell.length_a   1.000
_cell.length_b   1.000
_cell.length_c   1.000
_cell.angle_alpha   90.00
_cell.angle_beta   90.00
_cell.angle_gamma   90.00
#
_symmetry.space_group_name_H-M   'P 1'
#
loop_
_entity.id
_entity.type
_entity.pdbx_description
1 polymer ?
#
loop_
_entity_poly.entity_id
_entity_poly.type
_entity_poly.pdbx_seq_one_letter_code
_entity_poly.pdbx_strand_id
1 'polypeptide(L)'
;MDAPECKPMLGNFVSVIDDSGRGEGKDATKSNGGVLKPSETYRPLHLNPVFYDQDPSAINKRRSREKVRAAKLLLEDSNINEDEDLPVEVYYGSSISDTKFLKKMREKEKYEEENFTRLPPTKRERLLERRMSRGEFLDSSTRINHIRKLLESSDDEADLRAPFPKVPHL
;
A
#
# COMPACT_ATOMS: atom_id res chain seq x y z
N MET A 1 59.96 3.14 23.29
CA MET A 1 58.57 2.71 23.07
C MET A 1 57.92 3.86 22.34
N ASP A 2 57.92 3.79 21.02
CA ASP A 2 57.58 4.92 20.14
C ASP A 2 56.07 5.00 19.90
N ALA A 3 55.51 6.21 20.02
CA ALA A 3 54.10 6.49 19.75
C ALA A 3 53.82 6.50 18.24
N PRO A 4 52.67 6.00 17.75
CA PRO A 4 52.37 6.04 16.33
C PRO A 4 52.04 7.47 15.87
N GLU A 5 52.78 7.96 14.88
CA GLU A 5 52.56 9.26 14.24
C GLU A 5 51.17 9.32 13.56
N CYS A 6 50.32 10.24 14.02
CA CYS A 6 49.06 10.59 13.33
C CYS A 6 49.37 11.39 12.06
N LYS A 7 49.38 10.72 10.91
CA LYS A 7 49.48 11.37 9.60
C LYS A 7 48.12 11.91 9.17
N PRO A 8 47.98 13.20 8.80
CA PRO A 8 46.71 13.74 8.34
C PRO A 8 46.34 13.14 6.96
N MET A 9 45.10 12.68 6.83
CA MET A 9 44.52 12.17 5.58
C MET A 9 44.16 13.32 4.64
N LEU A 10 45.17 13.86 3.97
CA LEU A 10 45.02 14.95 2.99
C LEU A 10 44.37 14.50 1.67
N GLY A 11 44.14 13.20 1.48
CA GLY A 11 43.57 12.63 0.26
C GLY A 11 42.12 13.03 -0.05
N ASN A 12 41.41 13.64 0.89
CA ASN A 12 40.03 14.09 0.70
C ASN A 12 39.92 15.55 0.25
N PHE A 13 41.03 16.30 0.21
CA PHE A 13 41.04 17.67 -0.30
C PHE A 13 41.37 17.64 -1.80
N VAL A 14 40.34 17.62 -2.62
CA VAL A 14 40.47 17.87 -4.06
C VAL A 14 40.84 19.34 -4.23
N SER A 15 42.04 19.59 -4.77
CA SER A 15 42.51 20.91 -5.18
C SER A 15 41.60 21.45 -6.28
N VAL A 16 40.83 22.50 -5.97
CA VAL A 16 39.99 23.23 -6.93
C VAL A 16 40.89 24.17 -7.73
N ILE A 17 41.75 23.64 -8.60
CA ILE A 17 42.49 24.45 -9.58
C ILE A 17 42.53 23.69 -10.91
N ASP A 18 41.86 24.30 -11.89
CA ASP A 18 41.98 24.17 -13.35
C ASP A 18 41.76 22.79 -13.99
N ASP A 19 40.62 22.63 -14.68
CA ASP A 19 40.69 22.66 -16.16
C ASP A 19 39.32 22.87 -16.82
N SER A 20 39.26 23.91 -17.64
CA SER A 20 38.17 24.28 -18.52
C SER A 20 38.15 23.42 -19.78
N GLY A 21 37.04 22.72 -20.09
CA GLY A 21 36.97 21.95 -21.33
C GLY A 21 35.57 21.49 -21.74
N ARG A 22 35.03 22.13 -22.80
CA ARG A 22 33.78 21.82 -23.51
C ARG A 22 33.69 20.38 -24.04
N GLY A 23 32.46 19.85 -24.20
CA GLY A 23 32.17 18.79 -25.19
C GLY A 23 30.77 18.18 -25.11
N GLU A 24 29.90 18.50 -26.07
CA GLU A 24 28.67 17.77 -26.39
C GLU A 24 28.97 16.36 -26.97
N GLY A 25 28.01 15.42 -26.86
CA GLY A 25 28.00 14.20 -27.68
C GLY A 25 27.10 13.07 -27.16
N LYS A 26 26.32 12.48 -28.07
CA LYS A 26 25.16 11.61 -27.84
C LYS A 26 25.46 10.11 -27.66
N ASP A 27 24.39 9.42 -27.27
CA ASP A 27 23.95 8.07 -27.64
C ASP A 27 24.32 6.84 -26.79
N ALA A 28 23.31 5.97 -26.74
CA ALA A 28 23.06 4.95 -25.75
C ALA A 28 23.85 3.66 -25.95
N THR A 29 24.20 3.00 -24.85
CA THR A 29 24.29 1.53 -24.82
C THR A 29 23.96 1.03 -23.43
N LYS A 30 22.93 0.18 -23.33
CA LYS A 30 22.63 -0.61 -22.13
C LYS A 30 23.71 -1.67 -21.98
N SER A 31 24.50 -1.60 -20.91
CA SER A 31 25.22 -2.76 -20.37
C SER A 31 24.93 -2.88 -18.87
N ASN A 32 24.53 -4.08 -18.47
CA ASN A 32 24.32 -4.46 -17.07
C ASN A 32 25.68 -4.54 -16.36
N GLY A 33 25.82 -3.84 -15.23
CA GLY A 33 27.04 -3.80 -14.43
C GLY A 33 27.21 -2.44 -13.76
N GLY A 34 26.28 -2.09 -12.87
CA GLY A 34 26.18 -0.76 -12.28
C GLY A 34 27.25 -0.45 -11.23
N VAL A 35 28.47 -0.15 -11.67
CA VAL A 35 29.30 0.83 -10.95
C VAL A 35 28.79 2.19 -11.39
N LEU A 36 27.96 2.81 -10.55
CA LEU A 36 27.39 4.12 -10.80
C LEU A 36 28.53 5.13 -10.95
N LYS A 37 28.67 5.71 -12.15
CA LYS A 37 29.43 6.96 -12.33
C LYS A 37 28.89 7.98 -11.31
N PRO A 38 29.74 8.72 -10.58
CA PRO A 38 29.24 9.74 -9.68
C PRO A 38 28.51 10.78 -10.53
N SER A 39 27.21 10.94 -10.29
CA SER A 39 26.46 12.07 -10.81
C SER A 39 27.14 13.35 -10.29
N GLU A 40 27.46 14.26 -11.21
CA GLU A 40 28.08 15.56 -10.94
C GLU A 40 27.29 16.42 -9.93
N THR A 41 26.01 16.09 -9.74
CA THR A 41 25.19 16.67 -8.68
C THR A 41 25.19 15.75 -7.45
N TYR A 42 25.70 16.25 -6.33
CA TYR A 42 25.59 15.58 -5.04
C TYR A 42 24.12 15.37 -4.68
N ARG A 43 23.71 14.10 -4.56
CA ARG A 43 22.39 13.72 -4.06
C ARG A 43 22.56 13.16 -2.64
N PRO A 44 21.94 13.77 -1.62
CA PRO A 44 22.03 13.24 -0.26
C PRO A 44 21.47 11.82 -0.21
N LEU A 45 22.07 10.99 0.64
CA LEU A 45 21.62 9.62 0.88
C LEU A 45 20.18 9.65 1.40
N HIS A 46 19.26 8.98 0.69
CA HIS A 46 17.88 8.87 1.15
C HIS A 46 17.82 7.89 2.33
N LEU A 47 17.82 8.41 3.55
CA LEU A 47 17.72 7.60 4.75
C LEU A 47 16.30 7.02 4.88
N ASN A 48 16.22 5.73 5.20
CA ASN A 48 14.94 5.11 5.56
C ASN A 48 14.44 5.72 6.87
N PRO A 49 13.12 5.96 7.02
CA PRO A 49 12.57 6.46 8.26
C PRO A 49 12.88 5.46 9.40
N VAL A 50 13.52 5.96 10.45
CA VAL A 50 13.75 5.22 11.69
C VAL A 50 12.47 5.35 12.52
N PHE A 51 11.75 4.24 12.70
CA PHE A 51 10.60 4.18 13.58
C PHE A 51 11.09 3.83 14.99
N TYR A 52 10.83 4.70 15.96
CA TYR A 52 11.01 4.37 17.37
C TYR A 52 10.00 3.29 17.79
N ASP A 53 10.30 2.58 18.89
CA ASP A 53 9.37 1.63 19.51
C ASP A 53 8.00 2.32 19.67
N GLN A 54 6.99 1.78 18.98
CA GLN A 54 5.69 2.41 18.93
C GLN A 54 5.05 2.37 20.32
N ASP A 55 4.55 3.51 20.79
CA ASP A 55 3.71 3.56 21.99
C ASP A 55 2.58 2.52 21.89
N PRO A 56 2.34 1.72 22.95
CA PRO A 56 1.32 0.68 22.93
C PRO A 56 -0.08 1.22 22.58
N SER A 57 -0.37 2.47 22.94
CA SER A 57 -1.60 3.18 22.59
C SER A 57 -1.78 3.36 21.07
N ALA A 58 -0.70 3.68 20.34
CA ALA A 58 -0.75 3.85 18.88
C ALA A 58 -0.96 2.50 18.16
N ILE A 59 -0.39 1.43 18.69
CA ILE A 59 -0.57 0.06 18.20
C ILE A 59 -2.03 -0.37 18.38
N ASN A 60 -2.60 -0.14 19.56
CA ASN A 60 -3.99 -0.50 19.87
C ASN A 60 -4.98 0.28 19.00
N LYS A 61 -4.74 1.57 18.74
CA LYS A 61 -5.56 2.37 17.82
C LYS A 61 -5.48 1.89 16.37
N ARG A 62 -4.34 1.35 15.92
CA ARG A 62 -4.22 0.74 14.58
C ARG A 62 -4.97 -0.59 14.52
N ARG A 63 -4.79 -1.46 15.53
CA ARG A 63 -5.51 -2.74 15.63
C ARG A 63 -7.02 -2.56 15.66
N SER A 64 -7.54 -1.62 16.44
CA SER A 64 -8.98 -1.35 16.49
C SER A 64 -9.54 -0.88 15.15
N ARG A 65 -8.84 0.03 14.46
CA ARG A 65 -9.21 0.46 13.10
C ARG A 65 -9.22 -0.70 12.09
N GLU A 66 -8.24 -1.59 12.19
CA GLU A 66 -8.19 -2.79 11.34
C GLU A 66 -9.35 -3.75 11.61
N LYS A 67 -9.71 -3.96 12.88
CA LYS A 67 -10.88 -4.76 13.28
C LYS A 67 -12.18 -4.14 12.76
N VAL A 68 -12.38 -2.84 12.94
CA VAL A 68 -13.56 -2.12 12.40
C VAL A 68 -13.63 -2.25 10.88
N ARG A 69 -12.50 -2.16 10.19
CA ARG A 69 -12.43 -2.35 8.74
C ARG A 69 -12.79 -3.79 8.33
N ALA A 70 -12.25 -4.78 9.03
CA ALA A 70 -12.54 -6.19 8.78
C ALA A 70 -14.02 -6.52 9.01
N ALA A 71 -14.61 -6.02 10.09
CA ALA A 71 -16.04 -6.15 10.37
C ALA A 71 -16.88 -5.56 9.23
N LYS A 72 -16.60 -4.31 8.84
CA LYS A 72 -17.32 -3.65 7.75
C LYS A 72 -17.24 -4.44 6.44
N LEU A 73 -16.07 -4.98 6.09
CA LEU A 73 -15.91 -5.77 4.87
C LEU A 73 -16.69 -7.08 4.91
N LEU A 74 -16.78 -7.73 6.07
CA LEU A 74 -17.55 -8.96 6.24
C LEU A 74 -19.07 -8.71 6.12
N LEU A 75 -19.55 -7.58 6.65
CA LEU A 75 -20.97 -7.16 6.52
C LEU A 75 -21.36 -6.79 5.08
N GLU A 76 -20.39 -6.31 4.28
CA GLU A 76 -20.59 -6.01 2.86
C GLU A 76 -20.47 -7.24 1.96
N ASP A 77 -20.11 -8.41 2.50
CA ASP A 77 -19.96 -9.65 1.73
C ASP A 77 -21.34 -10.15 1.28
N SER A 78 -21.58 -10.10 -0.03
CA SER A 78 -22.86 -10.46 -0.64
C SER A 78 -23.23 -11.93 -0.43
N ASN A 79 -22.27 -12.82 -0.16
CA ASN A 79 -22.57 -14.23 0.11
C ASN A 79 -23.12 -14.48 1.53
N ILE A 80 -23.06 -13.48 2.42
CA ILE A 80 -23.58 -13.59 3.80
C ILE A 80 -24.99 -12.99 3.90
N ASN A 81 -25.28 -11.94 3.12
CA ASN A 81 -26.62 -11.39 3.05
C ASN A 81 -27.50 -12.35 2.27
N GLU A 82 -28.69 -12.65 2.79
CA GLU A 82 -29.66 -13.57 2.18
C GLU A 82 -29.86 -13.21 0.71
N ASP A 83 -29.55 -14.15 -0.19
CA ASP A 83 -29.77 -13.99 -1.62
C ASP A 83 -31.27 -13.81 -1.84
N GLU A 84 -31.68 -12.63 -2.28
CA GLU A 84 -32.98 -12.47 -2.91
C GLU A 84 -33.09 -13.52 -4.03
N ASP A 85 -34.19 -14.28 -4.09
CA ASP A 85 -34.42 -15.35 -5.08
C ASP A 85 -34.67 -14.77 -6.49
N LEU A 86 -33.68 -14.04 -6.99
CA LEU A 86 -33.63 -13.37 -8.26
C LEU A 86 -32.46 -13.96 -9.05
N PRO A 87 -32.60 -14.14 -10.36
CA PRO A 87 -31.51 -14.63 -11.19
C PRO A 87 -30.31 -13.66 -11.12
N VAL A 88 -29.15 -14.18 -10.72
CA VAL A 88 -27.91 -13.40 -10.62
C VAL A 88 -27.28 -13.24 -12.00
N GLU A 89 -26.90 -12.00 -12.35
CA GLU A 89 -26.11 -11.72 -13.55
C GLU A 89 -24.72 -12.37 -13.45
N VAL A 90 -24.44 -13.35 -14.33
CA VAL A 90 -23.14 -14.03 -14.38
C VAL A 90 -22.27 -13.44 -15.49
N TYR A 91 -21.09 -12.95 -15.13
CA TYR A 91 -20.10 -12.45 -16.09
C TYR A 91 -19.02 -13.51 -16.36
N TYR A 92 -18.94 -13.99 -17.59
CA TYR A 92 -17.95 -15.00 -17.97
C TYR A 92 -16.52 -14.42 -17.89
N GLY A 93 -15.64 -15.10 -17.16
CA GLY A 93 -14.22 -14.72 -17.03
C GLY A 93 -13.89 -13.75 -15.88
N SER A 94 -14.89 -13.30 -15.11
CA SER A 94 -14.66 -12.58 -13.84
C SER A 94 -15.01 -13.49 -12.67
N SER A 95 -14.19 -13.50 -11.62
CA SER A 95 -14.63 -14.09 -10.35
C SER A 95 -15.78 -13.24 -9.78
N ILE A 96 -16.77 -13.92 -9.20
CA ILE A 96 -17.97 -13.32 -8.58
C ILE A 96 -17.62 -12.34 -7.44
N SER A 97 -16.37 -12.40 -6.94
CA SER A 97 -15.95 -11.82 -5.67
C SER A 97 -15.82 -10.29 -5.62
N ASP A 98 -15.66 -9.58 -6.75
CA ASP A 98 -15.53 -8.11 -6.71
C ASP A 98 -16.81 -7.41 -7.21
N THR A 99 -17.88 -7.48 -6.42
CA THR A 99 -19.12 -6.69 -6.64
C THR A 99 -18.84 -5.20 -6.87
N LYS A 100 -17.86 -4.64 -6.15
CA LYS A 100 -17.40 -3.25 -6.30
C LYS A 100 -16.75 -2.99 -7.67
N PHE A 101 -16.02 -3.96 -8.21
CA PHE A 101 -15.42 -3.84 -9.53
C PHE A 101 -16.49 -3.89 -10.61
N LEU A 102 -17.43 -4.83 -10.52
CA LEU A 102 -18.57 -4.94 -11.44
C LEU A 102 -19.41 -3.66 -11.43
N LYS A 103 -19.70 -3.11 -10.25
CA LYS A 103 -20.40 -1.82 -10.12
C LYS A 103 -19.66 -0.69 -10.85
N LYS A 104 -18.33 -0.62 -10.70
CA LYS A 104 -17.51 0.39 -11.39
C LYS A 104 -17.49 0.18 -12.90
N MET A 105 -17.42 -1.06 -13.37
CA MET A 105 -17.48 -1.38 -14.81
C MET A 105 -18.82 -0.96 -15.42
N ARG A 106 -19.93 -1.26 -14.73
CA ARG A 106 -21.27 -0.84 -15.14
C ARG A 106 -21.43 0.69 -15.16
N GLU A 107 -20.87 1.39 -14.17
CA GLU A 107 -20.85 2.85 -14.16
C GLU A 107 -20.05 3.43 -15.32
N LYS A 108 -18.90 2.82 -15.65
CA LYS A 108 -18.10 3.20 -16.81
C LYS A 108 -18.89 3.01 -18.11
N GLU A 109 -19.49 1.85 -18.31
CA GLU A 109 -20.32 1.54 -19.48
C GLU A 109 -21.45 2.56 -19.64
N LYS A 110 -22.19 2.83 -18.57
CA LYS A 110 -23.25 3.83 -18.55
C LYS A 110 -22.74 5.22 -18.99
N TYR A 111 -21.58 5.64 -18.49
CA TYR A 111 -20.99 6.92 -18.89
C TYR A 111 -20.61 6.95 -20.38
N GLU A 112 -20.05 5.86 -20.90
CA GLU A 112 -19.66 5.77 -22.31
C GLU A 112 -20.87 5.78 -23.24
N GLU A 113 -21.97 5.13 -22.85
CA GLU A 113 -23.25 5.14 -23.58
C GLU A 113 -23.91 6.52 -23.55
N GLU A 114 -23.95 7.18 -22.38
CA GLU A 114 -24.56 8.50 -22.22
C GLU A 114 -23.81 9.58 -23.01
N ASN A 115 -22.48 9.50 -23.07
CA ASN A 115 -21.64 10.53 -23.69
C ASN A 115 -21.09 10.13 -25.05
N PHE A 116 -21.42 8.94 -25.55
CA PHE A 116 -20.94 8.37 -26.82
C PHE A 116 -19.41 8.45 -26.99
N THR A 117 -18.65 8.32 -25.90
CA THR A 117 -17.18 8.43 -25.89
C THR A 117 -16.56 7.29 -25.10
N ARG A 118 -15.48 6.69 -25.61
CA ARG A 118 -14.76 5.61 -24.92
C ARG A 118 -13.70 6.15 -23.98
N LEU A 119 -13.66 5.62 -22.75
CA LEU A 119 -12.67 6.00 -21.75
C LEU A 119 -11.44 5.08 -21.82
N PRO A 120 -10.22 5.65 -21.91
CA PRO A 120 -9.00 4.87 -21.91
C PRO A 120 -8.80 4.15 -20.57
N PRO A 121 -8.23 2.93 -20.56
CA PRO A 121 -8.03 2.18 -19.33
C PRO A 121 -6.97 2.86 -18.45
N THR A 122 -7.30 3.02 -17.17
CA THR A 122 -6.37 3.61 -16.19
C THR A 122 -5.28 2.61 -15.79
N LYS A 123 -4.13 3.09 -15.29
CA LYS A 123 -3.06 2.21 -14.77
C LYS A 123 -3.57 1.27 -13.67
N ARG A 124 -4.51 1.76 -12.85
CA ARG A 124 -5.15 0.98 -11.78
C ARG A 124 -6.01 -0.15 -12.35
N GLU A 125 -6.78 0.12 -13.39
CA GLU A 125 -7.58 -0.91 -14.07
C GLU A 125 -6.70 -2.00 -14.68
N ARG A 126 -5.62 -1.62 -15.38
CA ARG A 126 -4.66 -2.60 -15.94
C ARG A 126 -3.98 -3.46 -14.86
N LEU A 127 -3.74 -2.90 -13.67
CA LEU A 127 -3.21 -3.67 -12.56
C LEU A 127 -4.26 -4.65 -12.05
N LEU A 128 -5.51 -4.20 -11.89
CA LEU A 128 -6.60 -5.03 -11.39
C LEU A 128 -6.94 -6.17 -12.35
N GLU A 129 -7.05 -5.89 -13.64
CA GLU A 129 -7.23 -6.88 -14.72
C GLU A 129 -6.12 -7.95 -14.71
N ARG A 130 -4.88 -7.55 -14.44
CA ARG A 130 -3.75 -8.47 -14.30
C ARG A 130 -3.86 -9.35 -13.06
N ARG A 131 -4.38 -8.81 -11.96
CA ARG A 131 -4.60 -9.59 -10.72
C ARG A 131 -5.75 -10.57 -10.89
N MET A 132 -6.80 -10.17 -11.62
CA MET A 132 -7.94 -11.03 -11.97
C MET A 132 -7.52 -12.19 -12.85
N SER A 133 -6.76 -11.93 -13.93
CA SER A 133 -6.25 -12.98 -14.81
C SER A 133 -5.30 -13.96 -14.13
N ARG A 134 -4.69 -13.58 -13.00
CA ARG A 134 -3.86 -14.46 -12.16
C ARG A 134 -4.66 -15.28 -11.14
N GLY A 135 -5.96 -15.03 -10.97
CA GLY A 135 -6.79 -15.71 -9.98
C GLY A 135 -6.45 -15.35 -8.53
N GLU A 136 -5.83 -14.19 -8.28
CA GLU A 136 -5.45 -13.75 -6.93
C GLU A 136 -6.66 -13.44 -6.01
N PHE A 137 -7.88 -13.44 -6.56
CA PHE A 137 -9.12 -13.07 -5.89
C PHE A 137 -9.95 -14.28 -5.41
N LEU A 138 -9.34 -15.47 -5.26
CA LEU A 138 -10.01 -16.62 -4.67
C LEU A 138 -10.47 -16.29 -3.23
N ASP A 139 -11.78 -16.09 -3.13
CA ASP A 139 -12.53 -15.29 -2.15
C ASP A 139 -12.51 -15.85 -0.72
N SER A 140 -12.30 -17.16 -0.58
CA SER A 140 -12.29 -17.80 0.74
C SER A 140 -11.14 -17.28 1.60
N SER A 141 -9.98 -16.99 1.01
CA SER A 141 -8.81 -16.56 1.80
C SER A 141 -8.98 -15.16 2.38
N THR A 142 -9.61 -14.23 1.66
CA THR A 142 -9.82 -12.85 2.12
C THR A 142 -10.84 -12.80 3.24
N ARG A 143 -11.97 -13.51 3.09
CA ARG A 143 -12.97 -13.68 4.16
C ARG A 143 -12.34 -14.27 5.42
N ILE A 144 -11.62 -15.38 5.29
CA ILE A 144 -10.95 -16.04 6.42
C ILE A 144 -9.95 -15.09 7.10
N ASN A 145 -9.23 -14.26 6.34
CA ASN A 145 -8.31 -13.27 6.91
C ASN A 145 -9.05 -12.18 7.68
N HIS A 146 -10.21 -11.71 7.19
CA HIS A 146 -11.05 -10.75 7.92
C HIS A 146 -11.60 -11.34 9.22
N ILE A 147 -12.11 -12.58 9.18
CA ILE A 147 -12.57 -13.31 10.37
C ILE A 147 -11.42 -13.48 11.36
N ARG A 148 -10.25 -13.95 10.89
CA ARG A 148 -9.05 -14.09 11.72
C ARG A 148 -8.68 -12.77 12.39
N LYS A 149 -8.78 -11.65 11.67
CA LYS A 149 -8.45 -10.33 12.22
C LYS A 149 -9.40 -9.89 13.34
N LEU A 150 -10.69 -10.25 13.25
CA LEU A 150 -11.66 -10.02 14.31
C LEU A 150 -11.39 -10.91 15.53
N LEU A 151 -11.02 -12.17 15.28
CA LEU A 151 -10.73 -13.17 16.30
C LEU A 151 -9.32 -13.07 16.92
N GLU A 152 -8.43 -12.28 16.31
CA GLU A 152 -7.09 -12.00 16.86
C GLU A 152 -7.27 -11.35 18.24
N SER A 153 -6.97 -12.15 19.28
CA SER A 153 -7.32 -11.96 20.68
C SER A 153 -7.19 -10.51 21.15
N SER A 154 -8.31 -9.92 21.52
CA SER A 154 -8.36 -8.81 22.48
C SER A 154 -8.27 -9.41 23.87
N ASP A 155 -7.06 -9.60 24.40
CA ASP A 155 -6.87 -9.93 25.83
C ASP A 155 -6.91 -8.66 26.72
N ASP A 156 -7.18 -7.48 26.11
CA ASP A 156 -7.19 -6.17 26.77
C ASP A 156 -8.59 -5.51 26.82
N GLU A 157 -9.68 -6.20 26.50
CA GLU A 157 -11.05 -5.64 26.61
C GLU A 157 -11.61 -5.86 28.03
N ALA A 158 -10.95 -5.27 29.03
CA ALA A 158 -11.46 -5.18 30.40
C ALA A 158 -12.18 -3.84 30.69
N ASP A 159 -12.22 -2.90 29.75
CA ASP A 159 -12.67 -1.52 30.02
C ASP A 159 -13.81 -1.01 29.12
N LEU A 160 -14.74 -1.89 28.74
CA LEU A 160 -16.11 -1.44 28.39
C LEU A 160 -16.92 -1.16 29.66
N ARG A 161 -16.39 -0.31 30.55
CA ARG A 161 -17.15 0.22 31.69
C ARG A 161 -18.04 1.34 31.18
N ALA A 162 -19.33 1.04 31.10
CA ALA A 162 -20.40 1.88 30.58
C ALA A 162 -20.34 3.38 31.00
N PRO A 163 -20.77 4.31 30.13
CA PRO A 163 -20.87 5.72 30.46
C PRO A 163 -22.18 5.99 31.20
N PHE A 164 -22.28 5.56 32.46
CA PHE A 164 -23.33 6.07 33.34
C PHE A 164 -22.70 6.68 34.59
N PRO A 165 -22.85 8.00 34.81
CA PRO A 165 -22.44 8.59 36.07
C PRO A 165 -23.32 8.01 37.18
N LYS A 166 -22.69 7.41 38.19
CA LYS A 166 -23.37 7.03 39.43
C LYS A 166 -23.89 8.32 40.08
N VAL A 167 -25.20 8.46 40.17
CA VAL A 167 -25.83 9.51 40.95
C VAL A 167 -25.58 9.21 42.43
N PRO A 168 -25.02 10.14 43.22
CA PRO A 168 -24.91 9.94 44.66
C PRO A 168 -26.29 10.12 45.30
N HIS A 169 -26.78 9.07 45.96
CA HIS A 169 -27.89 9.19 46.89
C HIS A 169 -27.37 9.75 48.23
N LEU A 170 -27.95 10.88 48.64
CA LEU A 170 -27.98 11.38 50.01
C LEU A 170 -29.46 11.53 50.39
#